data_AF-A0A962JRR3-F1
#
_entry.id   AF-A0A962JRR3-F1
#
_cell.length_a   1.000
_cell.length_b   1.000
_cell.length_c   1.000
_cell.angle_alpha   90.00
_cell.angle_beta   90.00
_cell.angle_gamma   90.00
#
_symmetry.space_group_name_H-M   'P 1'
#
loop_
_entity.id
_entity.type
_entity.pdbx_description
1 polymer ?
#
loop_
_entity_poly.entity_id
_entity_poly.type
_entity_poly.pdbx_seq_one_letter_code
_entity_poly.pdbx_strand_id
1 'polypeptide(L)' 'MEKRTARLTFLVDPNKKAAFEKLCAMEDVTPSQKIRQFMRDYIEEKLGTDWREKVFNDDNATS' A
#
# COMPACT_ATOMS: atom_id res chain seq x y z
N MET A 1 -16.35 2.35 14.36
CA MET A 1 -15.11 1.92 13.71
C MET A 1 -14.76 2.97 12.69
N GLU A 2 -13.78 3.83 13.00
CA GLU A 2 -13.33 4.88 12.08
C GLU A 2 -12.91 4.29 10.74
N LYS A 3 -13.24 4.99 9.66
CA LYS A 3 -13.04 4.57 8.27
C LYS A 3 -11.55 4.62 7.88
N ARG A 4 -10.72 3.75 8.47
CA ARG A 4 -9.27 3.66 8.19
C ARG A 4 -8.93 2.98 6.85
N THR A 5 -9.93 2.69 6.02
CA THR A 5 -9.75 2.03 4.72
C THR A 5 -10.20 2.96 3.59
N ALA A 6 -9.23 3.47 2.83
CA ALA A 6 -9.45 4.17 1.58
C ALA A 6 -9.27 3.22 0.39
N ARG A 7 -10.07 3.40 -0.68
CA ARG A 7 -9.94 2.63 -1.93
C ARG A 7 -9.02 3.37 -2.90
N LEU A 8 -7.93 2.73 -3.30
CA LEU A 8 -7.06 3.21 -4.38
C LEU A 8 -7.40 2.48 -5.68
N THR A 9 -7.70 3.23 -6.74
CA THR A 9 -7.93 2.68 -8.09
C THR A 9 -6.90 3.28 -9.04
N PHE A 10 -6.18 2.45 -9.76
CA PHE A 10 -5.23 2.87 -10.79
C PHE A 10 -5.41 1.99 -12.04
N LEU A 11 -5.12 2.57 -13.21
CA LEU A 11 -5.08 1.83 -14.45
C LEU A 11 -3.67 1.25 -14.64
N VAL A 12 -3.61 -0.01 -15.02
CA VAL A 12 -2.37 -0.73 -15.32
C VAL A 12 -2.56 -1.49 -16.63
N ASP A 13 -1.48 -1.60 -17.39
CA ASP A 13 -1.45 -2.40 -18.60
C ASP A 13 -1.87 -3.87 -18.30
N PRO A 14 -2.70 -4.49 -19.15
CA PRO A 14 -3.21 -5.85 -18.92
C PRO A 14 -2.11 -6.91 -18.84
N ASN A 15 -1.02 -6.77 -19.62
CA ASN A 15 0.09 -7.72 -19.58
C ASN A 15 0.88 -7.58 -18.27
N LYS A 16 1.10 -6.34 -17.81
CA LYS A 16 1.73 -6.09 -16.51
C LYS A 16 0.88 -6.63 -15.36
N LYS A 17 -0.45 -6.46 -15.43
CA LYS A 17 -1.39 -7.00 -14.45
C LYS A 17 -1.28 -8.53 -14.39
N ALA A 18 -1.34 -9.21 -15.53
CA ALA A 18 -1.25 -10.67 -15.60
C ALA A 18 0.09 -11.20 -15.07
N ALA A 19 1.21 -10.55 -15.41
CA ALA A 19 2.52 -10.91 -14.87
C ALA A 19 2.58 -10.74 -13.35
N PHE A 20 2.05 -9.62 -12.83
CA PHE A 20 2.01 -9.36 -11.39
C PHE A 20 1.13 -10.36 -10.64
N GLU A 21 -0.06 -10.69 -11.16
CA GLU A 21 -0.96 -11.69 -10.58
C GLU A 21 -0.31 -13.08 -10.54
N LYS A 22 0.42 -13.46 -11.59
CA LYS A 22 1.14 -14.73 -11.64
C LYS A 22 2.24 -14.80 -10.59
N LEU A 23 3.03 -13.73 -10.41
CA LEU A 23 4.05 -13.65 -9.37
C LEU A 23 3.42 -13.71 -7.96
N CYS A 24 2.33 -12.97 -7.74
CA CYS A 24 1.60 -12.99 -6.48
C CYS A 24 1.09 -14.41 -6.15
N ALA A 25 0.55 -15.12 -7.14
CA ALA A 25 0.08 -16.50 -6.98
C ALA A 25 1.20 -17.50 -6.65
N MET A 26 2.42 -17.27 -7.17
CA MET A 26 3.59 -18.11 -6.84
C MET A 26 4.04 -17.94 -5.38
N GLU A 27 3.83 -16.75 -4.81
CA GLU A 27 4.21 -16.41 -3.44
C GLU A 27 3.05 -16.60 -2.43
N ASP A 28 1.92 -17.17 -2.85
CA ASP A 28 0.69 -17.33 -2.05
C ASP A 28 0.17 -16.01 -1.45
N VAL A 29 0.33 -14.91 -2.19
CA VAL A 29 -0.16 -13.59 -1.78
C VAL A 29 -1.13 -13.03 -2.80
N THR A 30 -2.05 -12.17 -2.34
CA THR A 30 -2.93 -11.40 -3.23
C THR A 30 -2.22 -10.15 -3.76
N PRO A 31 -2.57 -9.67 -4.97
CA PRO A 31 -2.06 -8.41 -5.49
C PRO A 31 -2.20 -7.24 -4.52
N SER A 32 -3.34 -7.15 -3.82
CA SER A 32 -3.58 -6.10 -2.82
C SER A 32 -2.64 -6.18 -1.62
N GLN A 33 -2.28 -7.39 -1.16
CA GLN A 33 -1.31 -7.55 -0.07
C GLN A 33 0.08 -7.07 -0.50
N LYS A 34 0.51 -7.45 -1.72
CA LYS A 34 1.82 -7.06 -2.25
C LYS A 34 1.93 -5.56 -2.51
N ILE A 35 0.88 -4.95 -3.07
CA ILE A 35 0.81 -3.48 -3.25
C ILE A 35 0.88 -2.75 -1.91
N ARG A 36 0.20 -3.23 -0.86
CA ARG A 36 0.31 -2.63 0.48
C ARG A 36 1.72 -2.75 1.05
N GLN A 37 2.42 -3.85 0.79
CA GLN A 37 3.81 -4.01 1.20
C GLN A 37 4.68 -2.96 0.49
N PHE A 38 4.61 -2.89 -0.84
CA PHE A 38 5.35 -1.89 -1.63
C PHE A 38 5.06 -0.45 -1.21
N MET A 39 3.81 -0.12 -0.88
CA MET A 39 3.47 1.20 -0.33
C MET A 39 4.21 1.47 0.98
N ARG A 40 4.23 0.51 1.91
CA ARG A 40 4.94 0.67 3.19
C ARG A 40 6.44 0.82 2.97
N ASP A 41 7.04 -0.06 2.17
CA ASP A 41 8.48 0.01 1.86
C ASP A 41 8.85 1.34 1.20
N TYR A 42 8.04 1.81 0.26
CA TYR A 42 8.28 3.08 -0.42
C TYR A 42 8.15 4.28 0.53
N ILE A 43 7.13 4.29 1.40
CA ILE A 43 6.93 5.36 2.38
C ILE A 43 8.07 5.34 3.40
N GLU A 44 8.46 4.17 3.89
CA GLU A 44 9.57 4.01 4.83
C GLU A 44 10.91 4.46 4.24
N GLU A 45 11.19 4.12 2.97
CA GLU A 45 12.39 4.57 2.27
C GLU A 45 12.46 6.11 2.18
N LYS A 46 11.32 6.78 1.99
CA LYS A 46 11.26 8.24 1.80
C LYS A 46 11.13 9.05 3.09
N LEU A 47 10.39 8.55 4.07
CA LEU A 47 10.06 9.27 5.32
C LEU A 47 10.85 8.75 6.53
N GLY A 48 11.55 7.63 6.40
CA GLY A 48 12.24 6.92 7.48
C GLY A 48 11.32 5.99 8.27
N THR A 49 11.88 5.22 9.20
CA THR A 49 11.16 4.23 10.02
C THR A 49 10.07 4.81 10.93
N ASP A 50 10.13 6.12 11.19
CA ASP A 50 9.15 6.89 11.98
C ASP A 50 7.90 7.32 11.18
N TRP A 51 7.80 6.94 9.90
CA TRP A 51 6.74 7.41 9.01
C TRP A 51 5.32 7.16 9.54
N ARG A 52 5.13 6.11 10.34
CA ARG A 52 3.82 5.75 10.91
C ARG A 52 3.34 6.85 11.86
N GLU A 53 4.21 7.36 12.72
CA GLU A 53 3.85 8.43 13.66
C GLU A 53 3.49 9.70 12.89
N LYS A 54 4.27 10.04 11.86
CA LYS A 54 4.01 11.22 11.01
C LYS A 54 2.70 11.14 10.24
N VAL A 55 2.35 9.97 9.69
CA VAL A 55 1.16 9.79 8.86
C VAL A 55 -0.12 9.65 9.69
N PHE A 56 -0.04 9.05 10.88
CA PHE A 56 -1.22 8.82 11.74
C PHE A 56 -1.44 9.89 12.83
N ASN A 57 -0.43 10.69 13.22
CA ASN A 57 -0.63 11.79 14.17
C ASN A 57 -1.22 13.06 13.53
N ASP A 58 -1.03 13.29 12.23
CA ASP A 58 -1.58 14.48 11.54
C ASP A 58 -3.13 14.49 11.57
N ASP A 59 -3.75 13.30 11.58
CA ASP A 59 -5.20 13.11 11.70
C ASP A 59 -5.77 13.53 13.08
N ASN A 60 -4.93 13.56 14.14
CA ASN A 60 -5.31 14.02 15.48
C ASN A 60 -5.07 15.53 15.71
N ALA A 61 -4.38 16.24 14.81
CA ALA A 61 -4.08 17.66 14.97
C ALA A 61 -5.19 18.59 14.42
N THR A 62 -6.24 18.03 13.81
CA THR A 62 -7.37 18.80 13.24
C THR A 62 -8.73 18.38 13.83
N SER A 63 -8.83 18.18 15.15
CA SER A 63 -10.11 18.08 15.86
C SER A 63 -10.13 18.89 17.14
#